data_AF-A0A1E4GQ91-F1
#
_entry.id   AF-A0A1E4GQ91-F1
#
_cell.length_a   1.000
_cell.length_b   1.000
_cell.length_c   1.000
_cell.angle_alpha   90.00
_cell.angle_beta   90.00
_cell.angle_gamma   90.00
#
_symmetry.space_group_name_H-M   'P 1'
#
loop_
_entity.id
_entity.type
_entity.pdbx_description
1 polymer ?
#
loop_
_entity_poly.entity_id
_entity_poly.type
_entity_poly.pdbx_seq_one_letter_code
_entity_poly.pdbx_strand_id
1 'polypeptide(L)' 'MSGIETRFGIEDDADRIRRAFYGFVGANAADADGPAQFRTEFSERGPQVLVRLWSAEAMEAFLQQVPGGRPDRRRCYE' A
#
# COMPACT_ATOMS: atom_id res chain seq x y z
N MET A 1 0.82 -13.50 -11.83
CA MET A 1 0.69 -12.06 -11.56
C MET A 1 1.18 -11.78 -10.15
N SER A 2 2.44 -11.31 -10.03
CA SER A 2 3.03 -10.87 -8.76
C SER A 2 2.61 -9.42 -8.52
N GLY A 3 1.55 -9.20 -7.75
CA GLY A 3 1.20 -7.85 -7.28
C GLY A 3 2.23 -7.37 -6.24
N ILE A 4 2.66 -6.13 -6.35
CA ILE A 4 3.67 -5.50 -5.48
C ILE A 4 3.06 -5.15 -4.13
N GLU A 5 3.73 -5.54 -3.05
CA GLU A 5 3.30 -5.35 -1.67
C GLU A 5 4.19 -4.31 -0.95
N THR A 6 3.59 -3.47 -0.12
CA THR A 6 4.29 -2.51 0.73
C THR A 6 3.70 -2.51 2.14
N ARG A 7 4.57 -2.43 3.15
CA ARG A 7 4.24 -2.44 4.57
C ARG A 7 4.44 -1.06 5.19
N PHE A 8 3.50 -0.66 6.02
CA PHE A 8 3.50 0.60 6.79
C PHE A 8 3.40 0.30 8.29
N GLY A 9 4.08 1.12 9.10
CA GLY A 9 4.01 1.05 10.55
C GLY A 9 2.80 1.81 11.12
N ILE A 10 2.49 1.60 12.40
CA ILE A 10 1.42 2.33 13.09
C ILE A 10 1.69 3.85 13.18
N GLU A 11 2.96 4.24 13.13
CA GLU A 11 3.38 5.66 13.10
C GLU A 11 2.92 6.38 11.81
N ASP A 12 2.60 5.62 10.76
CA ASP A 12 2.24 6.16 9.45
C ASP A 12 0.74 6.54 9.31
N ASP A 13 -0.01 6.56 10.42
CA ASP A 13 -1.46 6.86 10.47
C ASP A 13 -2.29 5.93 9.56
N ALA A 14 -2.66 4.78 10.10
CA ALA A 14 -3.38 3.73 9.37
C ALA A 14 -4.68 4.21 8.70
N ASP A 15 -5.40 5.16 9.30
CA ASP A 15 -6.64 5.70 8.71
C ASP A 15 -6.36 6.65 7.55
N ARG A 16 -5.22 7.35 7.58
CA ARG A 16 -4.75 8.13 6.43
C ARG A 16 -4.35 7.22 5.28
N ILE A 17 -3.59 6.15 5.54
CA ILE A 17 -3.20 5.18 4.51
C ILE A 17 -4.44 4.51 3.91
N ARG A 18 -5.41 4.13 4.75
CA ARG A 18 -6.67 3.54 4.30
C ARG A 18 -7.45 4.47 3.36
N ARG A 19 -7.58 5.75 3.74
CA ARG A 19 -8.26 6.75 2.91
C ARG A 19 -7.54 6.97 1.59
N ALA A 20 -6.21 7.09 1.61
CA ALA A 20 -5.40 7.20 0.40
C ALA A 20 -5.57 5.96 -0.51
N PHE A 21 -5.55 4.76 0.07
CA PHE A 21 -5.69 3.51 -0.68
C PHE A 21 -7.02 3.45 -1.42
N TYR A 22 -8.15 3.62 -0.72
CA TYR A 22 -9.46 3.54 -1.37
C TYR A 22 -9.71 4.67 -2.35
N GLY A 23 -9.17 5.87 -2.09
CA GLY A 23 -9.18 6.98 -3.05
C GLY A 23 -8.40 6.65 -4.33
N PHE A 24 -7.20 6.10 -4.18
CA PHE A 24 -6.36 5.69 -5.30
C PHE A 24 -7.02 4.59 -6.14
N VAL A 25 -7.52 3.54 -5.49
CA VAL A 25 -8.22 2.44 -6.18
C VAL A 25 -9.46 2.96 -6.90
N GLY A 26 -10.29 3.79 -6.25
CA GLY A 26 -11.48 4.35 -6.87
C GLY A 26 -11.19 5.21 -8.11
N ALA A 27 -10.03 5.89 -8.15
CA ALA A 27 -9.62 6.73 -9.27
C ALA A 27 -8.96 5.96 -10.43
N ASN A 28 -8.34 4.80 -10.17
CA ASN A 28 -7.46 4.12 -11.14
C ASN A 28 -7.90 2.70 -11.50
N ALA A 29 -8.85 2.09 -10.78
CA ALA A 29 -9.21 0.69 -10.98
C ALA A 29 -9.93 0.40 -12.31
N ALA A 30 -10.49 1.42 -12.98
CA ALA A 30 -11.22 1.24 -14.23
C ALA A 30 -10.31 0.71 -15.37
N ASP A 31 -9.05 1.12 -15.37
CA ASP A 31 -8.05 0.77 -16.40
C ASP A 31 -7.00 -0.24 -15.89
N ALA A 32 -7.18 -0.74 -14.66
CA ALA A 32 -6.21 -1.60 -14.01
C ALA A 32 -6.44 -3.08 -14.35
N ASP A 33 -5.39 -3.76 -14.82
CA ASP A 33 -5.38 -5.21 -14.91
C ASP A 33 -4.63 -5.79 -13.69
N GLY A 34 -5.39 -6.16 -12.65
CA GLY A 34 -4.87 -6.89 -11.49
C GLY A 34 -5.51 -6.53 -10.15
N PRO A 35 -5.12 -7.23 -9.08
CA PRO A 35 -5.75 -7.06 -7.76
C PRO A 35 -5.20 -5.86 -7.00
N ALA A 36 -6.06 -5.21 -6.22
CA ALA A 36 -5.69 -4.32 -5.13
C ALA A 36 -6.14 -4.90 -3.78
N GLN A 37 -5.30 -4.82 -2.76
CA GLN A 37 -5.61 -5.33 -1.42
C GLN A 37 -5.09 -4.39 -0.34
N PHE A 38 -5.88 -4.25 0.72
CA PHE A 38 -5.51 -3.58 1.96
C PHE A 38 -5.72 -4.55 3.12
N ARG A 39 -4.69 -4.76 3.94
CA ARG A 39 -4.73 -5.64 5.11
C ARG A 39 -4.14 -4.94 6.32
N THR A 40 -4.63 -5.31 7.49
CA THR A 40 -4.05 -4.91 8.77
C THR A 40 -3.64 -6.18 9.49
N GLU A 41 -2.37 -6.26 9.90
CA GLU A 41 -1.78 -7.44 10.53
C GLU A 41 -1.12 -7.04 11.86
N PHE A 42 -1.11 -7.95 12.82
CA PHE A 42 -0.39 -7.77 14.08
C PHE A 42 0.86 -8.65 14.05
N SER A 43 2.02 -8.04 14.20
CA SER A 43 3.32 -8.73 14.22
C SER A 43 3.99 -8.60 15.60
N GLU A 44 5.11 -9.28 15.80
CA GLU A 44 5.97 -9.09 16.98
C GLU A 44 6.45 -7.63 17.15
N ARG A 45 6.42 -6.84 16.07
CA ARG A 45 6.77 -5.41 16.06
C ARG A 45 5.56 -4.50 16.25
N GLY A 46 4.39 -5.07 16.53
CA GLY A 46 3.13 -4.36 16.64
C GLY A 46 2.28 -4.38 15.36
N PRO A 47 1.19 -3.60 15.34
CA PRO A 47 0.27 -3.51 14.20
C PRO A 47 0.95 -2.89 12.96
N GLN A 48 0.67 -3.49 11.81
CA GLN A 48 1.18 -3.09 10.50
C GLN A 48 0.03 -3.01 9.50
N VAL A 49 0.17 -2.13 8.53
CA VAL A 49 -0.72 -2.03 7.38
C VAL A 49 0.00 -2.54 6.14
N LEU A 50 -0.71 -3.34 5.36
CA LEU A 50 -0.24 -3.99 4.15
C LEU A 50 -1.08 -3.50 2.97
N VAL A 51 -0.39 -2.94 1.98
CA VAL A 51 -1.00 -2.49 0.74
C VAL A 51 -0.41 -3.29 -0.41
N ARG A 52 -1.28 -3.83 -1.25
CA ARG A 52 -0.91 -4.48 -2.50
C ARG A 52 -1.63 -3.81 -3.64
N LEU A 53 -0.91 -3.53 -4.73
CA LEU A 53 -1.46 -2.95 -5.95
C LEU A 53 -1.09 -3.80 -7.17
N TRP A 54 -1.84 -3.61 -8.25
CA TRP A 54 -1.79 -4.43 -9.46
C TRP A 54 -0.47 -4.32 -10.23
N SER A 55 0.31 -3.27 -10.02
CA SER A 55 1.63 -3.11 -10.62
C SER A 55 2.59 -2.27 -9.76
N ALA A 56 3.88 -2.27 -10.13
CA ALA A 56 4.89 -1.44 -9.48
C ALA A 56 4.66 0.05 -9.74
N GLU A 57 4.22 0.41 -10.95
CA GLU A 57 3.87 1.78 -11.33
C GLU A 57 2.71 2.30 -10.49
N ALA A 58 1.69 1.47 -10.26
CA ALA A 58 0.58 1.80 -9.39
C ALA A 58 1.05 1.99 -7.93
N MET A 59 1.96 1.15 -7.44
CA MET A 59 2.55 1.31 -6.11
C MET A 59 3.34 2.61 -5.97
N GLU A 60 4.21 2.94 -6.93
CA GLU A 60 4.97 4.20 -6.88
C GLU A 60 4.05 5.42 -6.97
N ALA A 61 3.03 5.40 -7.83
CA ALA A 61 2.04 6.47 -7.92
C ALA A 61 1.25 6.65 -6.61
N PHE A 62 0.87 5.53 -5.96
CA PHE A 62 0.24 5.56 -4.65
C PHE A 62 1.16 6.16 -3.57
N LEU A 63 2.43 5.76 -3.52
CA LEU A 63 3.39 6.25 -2.53
C LEU A 63 3.65 7.75 -2.65
N GLN A 64 3.55 8.33 -3.85
CA GLN A 64 3.62 9.78 -4.03
C GLN A 64 2.43 10.54 -3.40
N GLN A 65 1.29 9.86 -3.23
CA GLN A 65 0.08 10.44 -2.63
C GLN A 65 0.02 10.28 -1.10
N VAL A 66 0.96 9.53 -0.50
CA VAL A 66 1.04 9.30 0.96
C VAL A 66 2.17 10.17 1.54
N PRO A 67 1.89 11.35 2.12
CA PRO A 67 2.92 12.23 2.63
C PRO A 67 3.39 11.77 4.01
N GLY A 68 4.69 11.49 4.16
CA GLY A 68 5.36 11.28 5.45
C GLY A 68 5.67 9.82 5.80
N GLY A 69 5.05 8.84 5.15
CA GLY A 69 5.41 7.43 5.30
C GLY A 69 6.35 7.02 4.18
N ARG A 70 7.67 7.15 4.36
CA ARG A 70 8.60 6.37 3.54
C ARG A 70 8.43 4.93 4.02
N PRO A 71 7.78 4.04 3.26
CA PRO A 71 7.78 2.63 3.64
C PRO A 71 9.23 2.18 3.75
N ASP A 72 9.53 1.30 4.70
CA ASP A 72 10.83 0.65 4.78
C ASP A 72 11.02 -0.16 3.49
N ARG A 73 11.62 0.47 2.47
CA ARG A 73 11.83 -0.05 1.10
C ARG A 73 12.71 -1.32 1.07
N ARG A 74 13.10 -1.87 2.22
CA ARG A 74 13.97 -3.03 2.36
C ARG A 74 13.30 -4.37 2.08
N ARG A 75 11.99 -4.45 1.80
CA ARG A 75 11.30 -5.74 1.57
C ARG A 75 10.19 -5.68 0.52
N CYS A 76 10.51 -5.22 -0.68
CA CYS A 76 9.80 -5.73 -1.87
C CYS A 76 10.39 -7.12 -2.14
N TYR A 77 9.74 -8.19 -1.67
CA TYR A 77 10.10 -9.55 -2.10
C TYR A 77 9.26 -9.88 -3.34
N GLU A 78 9.94 -10.44 -4.34
CA GLU A 78 9.42 -10.90 -5.65
C GLU A 78 8.28 -11.93 -5.54
#